data_AF-A0A496VZE6-F1
#
_entry.id   AF-A0A496VZE6-F1
#
_cell.length_a   1.000
_cell.length_b   1.000
_cell.length_c   1.000
_cell.angle_alpha   90.00
_cell.angle_beta   90.00
_cell.angle_gamma   90.00
#
_symmetry.space_group_name_H-M   'P 1'
#
loop_
_entity.id
_entity.type
_entity.pdbx_description
1 polymer ?
#
loop_
_entity_poly.entity_id
_entity_poly.type
_entity_poly.pdbx_seq_one_letter_code
_entity_poly.pdbx_strand_id
1 'polypeptide(L)'
;MKATPLGIRKIDFGSKGGYILFNEKTSVEPQAIINLIQMHPNDYRLAGQEKLNLLIEIAEFSKRCQRLEGILEQFGAMLRKG
;
A
#
# COMPACT_ATOMS: atom_id res chain seq x y z
N MET A 1 13.54 4.59 -13.10
CA MET A 1 12.61 5.20 -12.13
C MET A 1 13.43 5.88 -11.04
N LYS A 2 13.15 7.16 -10.73
CA LYS A 2 13.62 7.75 -9.46
C LYS A 2 12.70 7.21 -8.37
N ALA A 3 13.18 6.29 -7.55
CA ALA A 3 12.41 5.73 -6.45
C ALA A 3 12.24 6.81 -5.37
N THR A 4 11.10 7.47 -5.33
CA THR A 4 10.80 8.39 -4.23
C THR A 4 10.58 7.55 -2.97
N PRO A 5 11.22 7.87 -1.84
CA PRO A 5 11.00 7.13 -0.61
C PRO A 5 9.55 7.30 -0.15
N LEU A 6 8.78 6.21 -0.21
CA LEU A 6 7.39 6.15 0.25
C LEU A 6 7.27 6.16 1.79
N GLY A 7 8.38 5.99 2.50
CA GLY A 7 8.40 5.88 3.96
C GLY A 7 7.69 4.61 4.44
N ILE A 8 7.92 3.48 3.77
CA ILE A 8 7.41 2.17 4.17
C ILE A 8 8.43 1.49 5.09
N ARG A 9 7.97 1.04 6.27
CA ARG A 9 8.75 0.28 7.27
C ARG A 9 8.86 -1.19 6.90
N LYS A 10 7.72 -1.78 6.52
CA LYS A 10 7.61 -3.23 6.27
C LYS A 10 6.49 -3.50 5.29
N ILE A 11 6.70 -4.52 4.45
CA ILE A 11 5.66 -5.11 3.60
C ILE A 11 5.65 -6.60 3.90
N ASP A 12 4.44 -7.14 4.09
CA ASP A 12 4.19 -8.57 4.12
C ASP A 12 3.02 -8.84 3.18
N PHE A 13 3.20 -9.68 2.16
CA PHE A 13 2.14 -9.99 1.20
C PHE A 13 2.17 -11.46 0.83
N GLY A 14 1.37 -12.24 1.55
CA GLY A 14 1.18 -13.67 1.36
C GLY A 14 0.02 -13.98 0.43
N SER A 15 -0.28 -15.28 0.30
CA SER A 15 -1.34 -15.77 -0.58
C SER A 15 -2.75 -15.32 -0.17
N LYS A 16 -2.95 -14.97 1.11
CA LYS A 16 -4.23 -14.56 1.69
C LYS A 16 -4.34 -13.06 1.96
N GLY A 17 -3.48 -12.27 1.31
CA GLY A 17 -3.34 -10.86 1.62
C GLY A 17 -2.12 -10.58 2.47
N GLY A 18 -2.15 -9.47 3.20
CA GLY A 18 -1.02 -9.03 4.00
C GLY A 18 -1.17 -7.60 4.49
N TYR A 19 -0.07 -6.87 4.63
CA TYR A 19 -0.10 -5.47 5.04
C TYR A 19 1.12 -4.69 4.56
N ILE A 20 0.92 -3.37 4.46
CA ILE A 20 1.97 -2.37 4.34
C ILE A 20 1.99 -1.59 5.64
N LEU A 21 3.16 -1.50 6.24
CA LEU A 21 3.42 -0.74 7.45
C LEU A 21 4.22 0.48 7.07
N PHE A 22 3.64 1.65 7.21
CA PHE A 22 4.28 2.93 7.00
C PHE A 22 5.11 3.32 8.23
N ASN A 23 6.09 4.20 8.02
CA ASN A 23 6.73 4.96 9.09
C ASN A 23 5.86 6.19 9.40
N GLU A 24 6.01 6.76 10.59
CA GLU A 24 5.39 8.03 11.01
C GLU A 24 5.59 9.16 9.98
N LYS A 25 6.73 9.16 9.29
CA LYS A 25 7.10 10.13 8.25
C LYS A 25 6.83 9.62 6.83
N THR A 26 5.74 8.88 6.59
CA THR A 26 5.39 8.48 5.21
C THR A 26 5.13 9.70 4.33
N SER A 27 5.66 9.67 3.10
CA SER A 27 5.49 10.72 2.09
C SER A 27 4.15 10.61 1.34
N VAL A 28 3.44 9.50 1.53
CA VAL A 28 2.12 9.26 0.92
C VAL A 28 1.09 10.15 1.62
N GLU A 29 0.24 10.78 0.83
CA GLU A 29 -0.78 11.69 1.31
C GLU A 29 -1.91 10.89 2.02
N PRO A 30 -2.19 11.15 3.32
CA PRO A 30 -3.15 10.36 4.09
C PRO A 30 -4.57 10.33 3.50
N GLN A 31 -5.05 11.45 2.94
CA GLN A 31 -6.38 11.52 2.33
C GLN A 31 -6.48 10.61 1.11
N ALA A 32 -5.41 10.47 0.32
CA ALA A 32 -5.34 9.53 -0.80
C ALA A 32 -5.48 8.07 -0.35
N ILE A 33 -4.88 7.69 0.79
CA ILE A 33 -5.05 6.35 1.38
C ILE A 33 -6.49 6.15 1.86
N ILE A 34 -7.08 7.14 2.52
CA ILE A 34 -8.48 7.08 2.96
C ILE A 34 -9.41 6.90 1.76
N ASN A 35 -9.21 7.68 0.70
CA ASN A 35 -9.99 7.59 -0.53
C ASN A 35 -9.81 6.21 -1.19
N LEU A 36 -8.58 5.67 -1.23
CA LEU A 36 -8.32 4.33 -1.77
C LEU A 36 -9.13 3.25 -1.03
N ILE A 37 -9.16 3.32 0.30
CA ILE A 37 -9.94 2.39 1.13
C ILE A 37 -11.43 2.55 0.85
N GLN A 38 -11.93 3.77 0.73
CA GLN A 38 -13.35 4.01 0.44
C GLN A 38 -13.76 3.51 -0.94
N MET A 39 -12.88 3.65 -1.95
CA MET A 39 -13.13 3.16 -3.31
C MET A 39 -13.00 1.63 -3.42
N HIS A 40 -12.09 1.03 -2.65
CA HIS A 40 -11.79 -0.40 -2.72
C HIS A 40 -11.79 -1.06 -1.31
N PRO A 41 -12.94 -1.05 -0.61
CA PRO A 41 -13.03 -1.51 0.78
C PRO A 41 -12.85 -3.04 0.95
N ASN A 42 -13.01 -3.79 -0.14
CA ASN A 42 -12.77 -5.23 -0.19
C ASN A 42 -11.29 -5.56 -0.38
N ASP A 43 -10.49 -4.62 -0.86
CA ASP A 43 -9.06 -4.82 -1.17
C ASP A 43 -8.17 -4.23 -0.08
N TYR A 44 -8.62 -3.16 0.58
CA TYR A 44 -7.84 -2.42 1.55
C TYR A 44 -8.61 -2.14 2.83
N ARG A 45 -7.90 -2.15 3.96
CA ARG A 45 -8.45 -1.75 5.26
C ARG A 45 -7.39 -1.08 6.11
N LEU A 46 -7.72 0.07 6.69
CA LEU A 46 -6.85 0.71 7.68
C LEU A 46 -6.86 -0.10 8.99
N ALA A 47 -5.69 -0.32 9.57
CA ALA A 47 -5.49 -1.01 10.83
C ALA A 47 -4.61 -0.16 11.76
N GLY A 48 -5.21 0.72 12.55
CA GLY A 48 -4.45 1.73 13.31
C GLY A 48 -3.88 2.82 12.39
N GLN A 49 -2.94 3.62 12.88
CA GLN A 49 -2.50 4.83 12.15
C GLN A 49 -1.48 4.56 11.03
N GLU A 50 -0.66 3.52 11.16
CA GLU A 50 0.48 3.28 10.26
C GLU A 50 0.33 2.04 9.38
N LYS A 51 -0.72 1.22 9.55
CA LYS A 51 -0.83 -0.07 8.88
C LYS A 51 -2.04 -0.10 7.96
N LEU A 52 -1.79 -0.50 6.72
CA LEU A 52 -2.79 -0.78 5.70
C LEU A 52 -2.81 -2.29 5.43
N ASN A 53 -3.91 -2.96 5.75
CA ASN A 53 -4.09 -4.35 5.38
C ASN A 53 -4.46 -4.45 3.90
N LEU A 54 -3.82 -5.39 3.20
CA LEU A 54 -4.15 -5.82 1.86
C LEU A 54 -5.01 -7.08 1.99
N LEU A 55 -6.27 -7.02 1.57
CA LEU A 55 -7.24 -8.12 1.67
C LEU A 55 -7.31 -8.95 0.39
N ILE A 56 -6.36 -8.75 -0.52
CA ILE A 56 -6.33 -9.34 -1.86
C ILE A 56 -5.70 -10.73 -1.79
N GLU A 57 -6.44 -11.77 -2.13
CA GLU A 57 -5.93 -13.14 -2.18
C GLU A 57 -5.31 -13.45 -3.55
N ILE A 58 -4.02 -13.81 -3.58
CA ILE A 58 -3.31 -14.19 -4.80
C ILE A 58 -2.38 -15.37 -4.48
N ALA A 59 -2.75 -16.57 -4.93
CA ALA A 59 -1.99 -17.80 -4.66
C ALA A 59 -0.60 -17.81 -5.33
N GLU A 60 -0.49 -17.26 -6.53
CA GLU A 60 0.72 -17.30 -7.35
C GLU A 60 1.72 -16.20 -6.95
N PHE A 61 2.97 -16.57 -6.67
CA PHE A 61 4.00 -15.62 -6.21
C PHE A 61 4.31 -14.53 -7.22
N SER A 62 4.47 -14.88 -8.51
CA SER A 62 4.79 -13.88 -9.56
C SER A 62 3.70 -12.80 -9.66
N LYS A 63 2.43 -13.21 -9.62
CA LYS A 63 1.29 -12.28 -9.61
C LYS A 63 1.23 -11.43 -8.35
N ARG A 64 1.63 -11.97 -7.18
CA ARG A 64 1.77 -11.16 -5.96
C ARG A 64 2.80 -10.07 -6.13
N CYS A 65 3.97 -10.39 -6.70
CA CYS A 65 5.01 -9.39 -6.98
C CYS A 65 4.50 -8.29 -7.92
N GLN A 66 3.89 -8.66 -9.04
CA GLN A 66 3.31 -7.70 -9.99
C GLN A 66 2.24 -6.81 -9.35
N ARG A 67 1.35 -7.40 -8.54
CA ARG A 67 0.32 -6.64 -7.84
C ARG A 67 0.93 -5.68 -6.82
N LEU A 68 1.94 -6.13 -6.08
CA LEU A 68 2.63 -5.30 -5.11
C LEU A 68 3.34 -4.12 -5.79
N GLU A 69 4.02 -4.36 -6.90
CA GLU A 69 4.65 -3.30 -7.71
C GLU A 69 3.62 -2.24 -8.12
N GLY A 70 2.48 -2.65 -8.68
CA GLY A 70 1.41 -1.71 -9.06
C GLY A 70 0.84 -0.91 -7.88
N ILE A 71 0.73 -1.52 -6.69
CA ILE A 71 0.32 -0.80 -5.47
C ILE A 71 1.36 0.26 -5.09
N LEU A 72 2.65 -0.08 -5.13
CA LEU A 72 3.73 0.84 -4.79
C LEU A 72 3.84 1.99 -5.80
N GLU A 73 3.62 1.72 -7.09
CA GLU A 73 3.53 2.75 -8.12
C GLU A 73 2.35 3.70 -7.89
N GLN A 74 1.18 3.16 -7.54
CA GLN A 74 0.01 3.96 -7.20
C GLN A 74 0.30 4.88 -6.00
N PHE A 75 0.98 4.39 -4.96
CA PHE A 75 1.39 5.21 -3.82
C PHE A 75 2.41 6.28 -4.21
N GLY A 76 3.31 5.99 -5.16
CA GLY A 76 4.22 6.97 -5.74
C GLY A 76 3.49 8.12 -6.45
N ALA A 77 2.31 7.89 -7.01
CA ALA A 77 1.48 8.95 -7.59
C ALA A 77 0.70 9.76 -6.53
N MET A 78 0.55 9.21 -5.32
CA MET A 78 -0.17 9.79 -4.18
C MET A 78 0.74 10.56 -3.22
N LEU A 79 1.95 10.92 -3.63
CA LEU A 79 2.88 11.68 -2.81
C LEU A 79 2.33 13.08 -2.52
N ARG A 80 2.61 13.60 -1.32
CA ARG A 80 2.33 15.01 -1.00
C ARG A 80 3.02 15.91 -2.03
N LYS A 81 2.23 16.71 -2.74
CA LYS A 81 2.78 17.81 -3.55
C LYS A 81 3.14 18.93 -2.57
N GLY A 82 4.42 19.30 -2.55
CA GLY A 82 4.91 20.44 -1.76
C GLY A 82 4.30 21.75 -2.21
#